data_AF-A0A9P6H3A2-F1
#
_entry.id   AF-A0A9P6H3A2-F1
#
_cell.length_a   1.000
_cell.length_b   1.000
_cell.length_c   1.000
_cell.angle_alpha   90.00
_cell.angle_beta   90.00
_cell.angle_gamma   90.00
#
_symmetry.space_group_name_H-M   'P 1'
#
loop_
_entity.id
_entity.type
_entity.pdbx_description
1 polymer ?
#
loop_
_entity_poly.entity_id
_entity_poly.type
_entity_poly.pdbx_seq_one_letter_code
_entity_poly.pdbx_strand_id
1 'polypeptide(L)'
;MITDVELSNEALSKIWNSFFHFFLDEKSHSFLIAQCQTLIEASGFIAAWNGSKYAKLIRMCNENTLLDLCRNWNLYVQAGQPPSARKKRLREMVLSSIGTTRAVKHGVSGNFPCRSAGPYFRQSGEPATKVFRHYRKTGITSLNP
;
A
#
# COMPACT_ATOMS: atom_id res chain seq x y z
N MET A 1 -16.36 20.66 -14.65
CA MET A 1 -16.98 21.20 -13.43
C MET A 1 -17.55 20.04 -12.62
N ILE A 2 -16.67 19.32 -11.89
CA ILE A 2 -16.91 18.63 -10.61
C ILE A 2 -15.50 18.41 -10.06
N THR A 3 -14.97 19.42 -9.38
CA THR A 3 -13.74 19.35 -8.58
C THR A 3 -14.15 19.60 -7.14
N ASP A 4 -15.12 18.85 -6.61
CA ASP A 4 -15.65 19.08 -5.26
C ASP A 4 -16.12 17.77 -4.65
N VAL A 5 -15.18 16.84 -4.50
CA VAL A 5 -15.17 16.09 -3.25
C VAL A 5 -13.86 16.52 -2.63
N GLU A 6 -13.94 17.47 -1.69
CA GLU A 6 -12.96 17.54 -0.62
C GLU A 6 -12.82 16.10 -0.12
N LEU A 7 -11.78 15.40 -0.57
CA LEU A 7 -11.42 14.14 0.05
C LEU A 7 -11.16 14.53 1.49
N SER A 8 -12.11 14.21 2.36
CA SER A 8 -12.00 14.56 3.77
C SER A 8 -10.61 14.13 4.25
N ASN A 9 -10.01 14.88 5.17
CA ASN A 9 -8.69 14.52 5.70
C ASN A 9 -8.63 13.04 6.15
N GLU A 10 -9.78 12.50 6.58
CA GLU A 10 -9.97 11.08 6.88
C GLU A 10 -9.86 10.16 5.65
N ALA A 11 -10.47 10.49 4.52
CA ALA A 11 -10.36 9.72 3.28
C ALA A 11 -8.94 9.75 2.71
N LEU A 12 -8.28 10.92 2.72
CA LEU A 12 -6.86 11.03 2.33
C LEU A 12 -5.97 10.19 3.24
N SER A 13 -6.20 10.23 4.55
CA SER A 13 -5.45 9.42 5.51
C SER A 13 -5.61 7.93 5.23
N LYS A 14 -6.84 7.44 4.98
CA LYS A 14 -7.09 6.03 4.63
C LYS A 14 -6.37 5.60 3.36
N ILE A 15 -6.36 6.45 2.33
CA ILE A 15 -5.61 6.20 1.08
C ILE A 15 -4.12 6.07 1.37
N TRP A 16 -3.53 7.03 2.08
CA TRP A 16 -2.10 6.99 2.39
C TRP A 16 -1.72 5.82 3.29
N ASN A 17 -2.55 5.51 4.27
CA ASN A 17 -2.36 4.33 5.12
C ASN A 17 -2.40 3.04 4.28
N SER A 18 -3.32 2.93 3.32
CA SER A 18 -3.39 1.77 2.41
C SER A 18 -2.15 1.59 1.53
N PHE A 19 -1.50 2.70 1.17
CA PHE A 19 -0.32 2.70 0.31
C PHE A 19 0.99 2.49 1.08
N PHE A 20 1.12 3.11 2.26
CA PHE A 20 2.37 3.12 3.01
C PHE A 20 2.42 2.11 4.17
N HIS A 21 1.30 1.74 4.77
CA HIS A 21 1.32 0.82 5.90
C HIS A 21 1.36 -0.62 5.43
N PHE A 22 2.31 -1.36 5.98
CA PHE A 22 2.46 -2.78 5.72
C PHE A 22 1.36 -3.60 6.39
N PHE A 23 0.94 -3.18 7.59
CA PHE A 23 -0.19 -3.77 8.30
C PHE A 23 -1.34 -2.77 8.33
N LEU A 24 -2.40 -3.08 7.59
CA LEU A 24 -3.57 -2.22 7.49
C LEU A 24 -4.45 -2.31 8.76
N ASP A 25 -4.84 -1.14 9.25
CA ASP A 25 -5.94 -1.03 10.19
C ASP A 25 -7.27 -1.40 9.52
N GLU A 26 -8.27 -1.72 10.32
CA GLU A 26 -9.55 -2.22 9.82
C GLU A 26 -10.27 -1.21 8.92
N LYS A 27 -10.18 0.08 9.23
CA LYS A 27 -10.85 1.13 8.45
C LYS A 27 -10.20 1.32 7.09
N SER A 28 -8.87 1.41 7.05
CA SER A 28 -8.13 1.53 5.78
C SER A 28 -8.26 0.27 4.93
N HIS A 29 -8.34 -0.91 5.56
CA HIS A 29 -8.53 -2.17 4.84
C HIS A 29 -9.93 -2.27 4.20
N SER A 30 -10.99 -1.97 4.96
CA SER A 30 -12.35 -1.95 4.41
C SER A 30 -12.51 -0.91 3.32
N PHE A 31 -11.86 0.25 3.46
CA PHE A 31 -11.81 1.28 2.41
C PHE A 31 -11.11 0.77 1.14
N LEU A 32 -9.98 0.07 1.28
CA LEU A 32 -9.26 -0.54 0.15
C LEU A 32 -10.14 -1.57 -0.57
N ILE A 33 -10.82 -2.45 0.16
CA ILE A 33 -11.71 -3.47 -0.41
C ILE A 33 -12.84 -2.81 -1.22
N ALA A 34 -13.50 -1.79 -0.65
CA ALA A 34 -14.56 -1.06 -1.33
C ALA A 34 -14.06 -0.42 -2.64
N GLN A 35 -12.87 0.17 -2.61
CA GLN A 35 -12.27 0.76 -3.80
C GLN A 35 -11.90 -0.29 -4.85
N CYS A 36 -11.39 -1.46 -4.44
CA CYS A 36 -11.12 -2.58 -5.34
C CYS A 36 -12.40 -3.10 -6.01
N GLN A 37 -13.53 -3.16 -5.30
CA GLN A 37 -14.81 -3.57 -5.89
C GLN A 37 -15.25 -2.60 -6.99
N THR A 38 -15.19 -1.29 -6.75
CA THR A 38 -15.52 -0.29 -7.78
C THR A 38 -14.61 -0.37 -9.00
N LEU A 39 -13.32 -0.68 -8.79
CA LEU A 39 -12.36 -0.84 -9.89
C LEU A 39 -12.62 -2.11 -10.70
N ILE A 40 -12.99 -3.21 -10.04
CA ILE A 40 -13.38 -4.46 -10.69
C ILE A 40 -14.60 -4.23 -11.59
N GLU A 41 -15.64 -3.56 -11.08
CA GLU A 41 -16.85 -3.21 -11.85
C GLU A 41 -16.54 -2.40 -13.11
N ALA A 42 -15.56 -1.47 -13.03
CA ALA A 42 -15.13 -0.67 -14.17
C ALA A 42 -14.22 -1.41 -15.17
N SER A 43 -13.75 -2.61 -14.84
CA SER A 43 -12.69 -3.33 -15.57
C SER A 43 -13.15 -4.52 -16.41
N GLY A 44 -14.47 -4.70 -16.59
CA GLY A 44 -15.02 -5.86 -17.28
C GLY A 44 -14.55 -6.05 -18.73
N PHE A 45 -14.29 -4.97 -19.46
CA PHE A 45 -13.66 -4.97 -20.78
C PHE A 45 -13.09 -3.58 -21.08
N ILE A 46 -12.16 -3.50 -22.04
CA ILE A 46 -11.37 -2.27 -22.25
C ILE A 46 -12.20 -1.02 -22.62
N ALA A 47 -13.32 -1.19 -23.33
CA ALA A 47 -14.20 -0.08 -23.66
C ALA A 47 -14.95 0.47 -22.43
N ALA A 48 -15.37 -0.39 -21.50
CA ALA A 48 -15.94 0.04 -20.23
C ALA A 48 -14.92 0.80 -19.37
N TRP A 49 -13.67 0.31 -19.32
CA TRP A 49 -12.59 1.01 -18.64
C TRP A 49 -12.35 2.40 -19.23
N ASN A 50 -12.25 2.50 -20.56
CA ASN A 50 -12.03 3.75 -21.28
C ASN A 50 -13.16 4.78 -21.10
N GLY A 51 -14.40 4.32 -20.92
CA GLY A 51 -15.54 5.17 -20.57
C GLY A 51 -15.59 5.59 -19.10
N SER A 52 -14.82 4.93 -18.23
CA SER A 52 -14.81 5.22 -16.80
C SER A 52 -14.05 6.50 -16.45
N LYS A 53 -14.30 7.03 -15.24
CA LYS A 53 -13.50 8.14 -14.68
C LYS A 53 -12.01 7.80 -14.50
N TYR A 54 -11.66 6.51 -14.44
CA TYR A 54 -10.31 6.04 -14.17
C TYR A 54 -9.40 6.07 -15.41
N ALA A 55 -9.95 5.94 -16.62
CA ALA A 55 -9.16 5.95 -17.84
C ALA A 55 -8.43 7.28 -18.11
N LYS A 56 -8.90 8.38 -17.51
CA LYS A 56 -8.21 9.67 -17.55
C LYS A 56 -6.90 9.68 -16.78
N LEU A 57 -6.78 8.83 -15.75
CA LEU A 57 -5.61 8.73 -14.89
C LEU A 57 -4.74 7.52 -15.23
N ILE A 58 -5.38 6.39 -15.53
CA ILE A 58 -4.73 5.11 -15.80
C ILE A 58 -5.21 4.62 -17.16
N ARG A 59 -4.42 4.92 -18.20
CA ARG A 59 -4.73 4.49 -19.56
C ARG A 59 -4.29 3.04 -19.76
N MET A 60 -5.21 2.18 -20.17
CA MET A 60 -4.89 0.80 -20.55
C MET A 60 -4.73 0.70 -22.06
N CYS A 61 -3.58 0.22 -22.49
CA CYS A 61 -3.28 -0.02 -23.91
C CYS A 61 -3.64 -1.45 -24.35
N ASN A 62 -3.68 -2.39 -23.41
CA ASN A 62 -3.91 -3.81 -23.67
C ASN A 62 -4.96 -4.35 -22.71
N GLU A 63 -5.89 -5.15 -23.24
CA GLU A 63 -6.91 -5.86 -22.48
C GLU A 63 -6.29 -6.87 -21.50
N ASN A 64 -5.19 -7.53 -21.88
CA ASN A 64 -4.48 -8.45 -20.98
C ASN A 64 -4.01 -7.75 -19.70
N THR A 65 -3.48 -6.53 -19.81
CA THR A 65 -3.04 -5.75 -18.65
C THR A 65 -4.21 -5.35 -17.76
N LEU A 66 -5.37 -5.03 -18.35
CA LEU A 66 -6.58 -4.73 -17.59
C LEU A 66 -7.08 -5.97 -16.84
N LEU A 67 -7.07 -7.15 -17.48
CA LEU A 67 -7.46 -8.42 -16.86
C LEU A 67 -6.52 -8.81 -15.72
N ASP A 68 -5.20 -8.66 -15.91
CA ASP A 68 -4.22 -8.90 -14.85
C ASP A 68 -4.46 -7.96 -13.66
N LEU A 69 -4.76 -6.68 -13.92
CA LEU A 69 -5.05 -5.73 -12.86
C LEU A 69 -6.36 -6.06 -12.12
N CYS A 70 -7.40 -6.44 -12.86
CA CYS A 70 -8.66 -6.91 -12.30
C CYS A 70 -8.47 -8.16 -11.43
N ARG A 71 -7.61 -9.10 -11.86
CA ARG A 71 -7.23 -10.27 -11.06
C ARG A 71 -6.57 -9.86 -9.75
N ASN A 72 -5.67 -8.88 -9.76
CA ASN A 72 -5.03 -8.38 -8.55
C ASN A 72 -6.04 -7.74 -7.59
N TRP A 73 -6.97 -6.93 -8.08
CA TRP A 73 -8.04 -6.37 -7.23
C TRP A 73 -8.94 -7.46 -6.64
N ASN A 74 -9.25 -8.50 -7.41
CA ASN A 74 -10.01 -9.64 -6.90
C ASN A 74 -9.30 -10.34 -5.73
N LEU A 75 -7.96 -10.44 -5.73
CA LEU A 75 -7.22 -10.99 -4.60
C LEU A 75 -7.42 -10.16 -3.33
N TYR A 76 -7.46 -8.83 -3.42
CA TYR A 76 -7.75 -7.97 -2.28
C TYR A 76 -9.18 -8.17 -1.75
N VAL A 77 -10.16 -8.28 -2.64
CA VAL A 77 -11.55 -8.52 -2.24
C VAL A 77 -11.71 -9.91 -1.60
N GLN A 78 -11.09 -10.94 -2.18
CA GLN A 78 -11.11 -12.31 -1.65
C GLN A 78 -10.38 -12.45 -0.33
N ALA A 79 -9.34 -11.65 -0.09
CA ALA A 79 -8.63 -11.62 1.18
C ALA A 79 -9.58 -11.25 2.34
N GLY A 80 -10.63 -10.46 2.05
CA GLY A 80 -11.71 -10.11 2.97
C GLY A 80 -11.19 -9.61 4.32
N GLN A 81 -11.98 -9.68 5.38
CA GLN A 81 -11.45 -9.54 6.75
C GLN A 81 -11.16 -10.95 7.29
N PRO A 82 -9.90 -11.41 7.33
CA PRO A 82 -9.60 -12.74 7.87
C PRO A 82 -9.93 -12.78 9.37
N PRO A 83 -10.33 -13.95 9.92
CA PRO A 83 -10.54 -14.10 11.35
C PRO A 83 -9.33 -13.62 12.15
N SER A 84 -9.56 -13.03 13.32
CA SER A 84 -8.52 -12.40 14.16
C SER A 84 -7.32 -13.33 14.40
N ALA A 85 -7.56 -14.62 14.61
CA ALA A 85 -6.52 -15.64 14.77
C ALA A 85 -5.64 -15.81 13.51
N ARG A 86 -6.25 -15.83 12.31
CA ARG A 86 -5.53 -15.90 11.04
C ARG A 86 -4.73 -14.62 10.77
N LYS A 87 -5.31 -13.45 11.06
CA LYS A 87 -4.62 -12.14 10.94
C LYS A 87 -3.37 -12.10 11.84
N LYS A 88 -3.49 -12.56 13.10
CA LYS A 88 -2.38 -12.64 14.04
C LYS A 88 -1.27 -13.58 13.55
N ARG A 89 -1.62 -14.80 13.13
CA ARG A 89 -0.66 -15.78 12.58
C ARG A 89 0.06 -15.25 11.34
N LEU A 90 -0.66 -14.63 10.42
CA LEU A 90 -0.06 -14.00 9.23
C LEU A 90 0.93 -12.90 9.63
N ARG A 91 0.55 -12.04 10.58
CA ARG A 91 1.43 -10.99 11.12
C ARG A 91 2.69 -11.57 11.73
N GLU A 92 2.58 -12.60 12.56
CA GLU A 92 3.73 -13.27 13.19
C GLU A 92 4.66 -13.92 12.17
N MET A 93 4.10 -14.59 11.16
CA MET A 93 4.87 -15.21 10.07
C MET A 93 5.63 -14.17 9.23
N VAL A 94 5.02 -13.00 8.99
CA VAL A 94 5.71 -11.94 8.27
C VAL A 94 6.79 -11.30 9.14
N LEU A 95 6.50 -11.01 10.40
CA LEU A 95 7.51 -10.44 11.31
C LEU A 95 8.70 -11.39 11.53
N SER A 96 8.46 -12.71 11.62
CA SER A 96 9.53 -13.70 11.74
C SER A 96 10.39 -13.79 10.49
N SER A 97 9.79 -13.73 9.29
CA SER A 97 10.55 -13.72 8.03
C SER A 97 11.33 -12.42 7.82
N ILE A 98 10.81 -11.28 8.25
CA ILE A 98 11.56 -10.01 8.26
C ILE A 98 12.75 -10.10 9.22
N GLY A 99 12.56 -10.64 10.43
CA GLY A 99 13.60 -10.80 11.44
C GLY A 99 14.74 -11.73 11.02
N THR A 100 14.49 -12.68 10.11
CA THR A 100 15.54 -13.59 9.61
C THR A 100 16.38 -13.01 8.47
N THR A 101 15.97 -11.89 7.85
CA THR A 101 16.74 -11.29 6.75
C THR A 101 18.10 -10.76 7.20
N ARG A 102 19.13 -11.02 6.37
CA ARG A 102 20.55 -10.70 6.60
C ARG A 102 20.80 -9.22 6.94
N ALA A 103 19.99 -8.31 6.38
CA ALA A 103 20.02 -6.87 6.67
C ALA A 103 19.68 -6.52 8.14
N VAL A 104 18.82 -7.31 8.80
CA VAL A 104 18.48 -7.12 10.22
C VAL A 104 19.57 -7.72 11.10
N LYS A 105 20.05 -8.93 10.77
CA LYS A 105 21.04 -9.66 11.58
C LYS A 105 22.42 -9.00 11.65
N HIS A 106 22.83 -8.31 10.58
CA HIS A 106 24.14 -7.67 10.51
C HIS A 106 24.09 -6.14 10.64
N GLY A 107 22.95 -5.56 11.01
CA GLY A 107 22.82 -4.11 11.15
C GLY A 107 23.06 -3.32 9.86
N VAL A 108 23.05 -3.99 8.70
CA VAL A 108 23.25 -3.36 7.39
C VAL A 108 21.96 -2.67 7.00
N SER A 109 21.72 -1.50 7.60
CA SER A 109 20.84 -0.49 7.03
C SER A 109 21.58 0.10 5.84
N GLY A 110 21.55 -0.59 4.70
CA GLY A 110 22.15 -0.08 3.48
C GLY A 110 21.61 1.32 3.18
N ASN A 111 22.43 2.14 2.51
CA ASN A 111 22.17 3.51 2.06
C ASN A 111 20.94 3.70 1.12
N PHE A 112 19.96 2.80 1.19
CA PHE A 112 18.75 2.80 0.39
C PHE A 112 17.72 3.85 0.83
N PRO A 113 17.42 4.06 2.13
CA PRO A 113 16.34 4.96 2.50
C PRO A 113 16.73 6.45 2.37
N CYS A 114 18.01 6.77 2.23
CA CYS A 114 18.52 8.13 2.02
C CYS A 114 18.57 8.56 0.54
N ARG A 115 18.32 7.67 -0.43
CA ARG A 115 18.44 8.02 -1.86
C ARG A 115 17.44 9.07 -2.32
N SER A 116 16.28 9.16 -1.67
CA SER A 116 15.24 10.16 -1.95
C SER A 116 15.53 11.53 -1.34
N ALA A 117 16.52 11.66 -0.44
CA ALA A 117 16.86 12.91 0.21
C ALA A 117 17.72 13.85 -0.65
N GLY A 118 18.18 13.39 -1.82
CA GLY A 118 18.96 14.19 -2.77
C GLY A 118 20.19 14.84 -2.11
N PRO A 119 20.34 16.19 -2.16
CA PRO A 119 21.44 16.90 -1.51
C PRO A 119 21.58 16.63 0.00
N TYR A 120 20.47 16.29 0.66
CA TYR A 120 20.43 16.00 2.11
C TYR A 120 20.81 14.54 2.45
N PHE A 121 21.28 13.74 1.49
CA PHE A 121 21.63 12.32 1.67
C PHE A 121 22.45 12.05 2.94
N ARG A 122 23.54 12.82 3.16
CA ARG A 122 24.42 12.62 4.33
C ARG A 122 23.71 12.88 5.66
N GLN A 123 22.80 13.85 5.71
CA GLN A 123 22.04 14.22 6.91
C GLN A 123 20.83 13.30 7.13
N SER A 124 20.32 12.70 6.07
CA SER A 124 19.16 11.80 6.11
C SER A 124 19.47 10.38 6.59
N GLY A 125 20.74 9.98 6.66
CA GLY A 125 21.12 8.60 6.97
C GLY A 125 20.51 8.10 8.28
N GLU A 126 20.79 8.76 9.40
CA GLU A 126 20.28 8.35 10.71
C GLU A 126 18.73 8.43 10.82
N PRO A 127 18.05 9.54 10.45
CA PRO A 127 16.59 9.61 10.46
C PRO A 127 15.94 8.54 9.58
N ALA A 128 16.43 8.35 8.35
CA ALA A 128 15.86 7.40 7.40
C ALA A 128 16.06 5.94 7.87
N THR A 129 17.22 5.63 8.45
CA THR A 129 17.47 4.33 9.10
C THR A 129 16.56 4.12 10.32
N LYS A 130 16.29 5.15 11.12
CA LYS A 130 15.37 5.07 12.26
C LYS A 130 13.94 4.79 11.81
N VAL A 131 13.43 5.54 10.82
CA VAL A 131 12.10 5.33 10.22
C VAL A 131 12.00 3.94 9.60
N PHE A 132 13.01 3.51 8.83
CA PHE A 132 13.02 2.18 8.22
C PHE A 132 13.00 1.04 9.25
N ARG A 133 13.77 1.17 10.34
CA ARG A 133 13.75 0.21 11.46
C ARG A 133 12.40 0.19 12.17
N HIS A 134 11.77 1.35 12.36
CA HIS A 134 10.43 1.44 12.92
C HIS A 134 9.42 0.75 12.01
N TYR A 135 9.37 1.12 10.73
CA TYR A 135 8.52 0.51 9.72
C TYR A 135 8.66 -1.00 9.63
N ARG A 136 9.89 -1.55 9.66
CA ARG A 136 10.10 -3.01 9.66
C ARG A 136 9.52 -3.73 10.89
N LYS A 137 9.40 -3.05 12.03
CA LYS A 137 8.86 -3.62 13.27
C LYS A 137 7.35 -3.43 13.38
N THR A 138 6.87 -2.22 13.10
CA THR A 138 5.48 -1.82 13.35
C THR A 138 4.61 -1.91 12.11
N GLY A 139 5.21 -1.85 10.92
CA GLY A 139 4.55 -1.71 9.63
C GLY A 139 4.04 -0.30 9.34
N ILE A 140 4.42 0.69 10.15
CA ILE A 140 3.93 2.07 10.09
C ILE A 140 5.12 2.99 9.79
N THR A 141 4.90 4.05 9.00
CA THR A 141 5.95 5.02 8.65
C THR A 141 5.98 6.23 9.57
N SER A 142 4.88 6.53 10.28
CA SER A 142 4.85 7.57 11.30
C SER A 142 5.62 7.14 12.55
N LEU A 143 6.53 8.00 13.02
CA LEU A 143 7.28 7.77 14.26
C LEU A 143 6.45 8.16 15.50
N ASN A 144 5.45 9.01 15.32
CA ASN A 144 4.48 9.42 16.33
C ASN A 144 3.10 8.97 15.85
N PRO A 145 2.42 8.06 16.57
CA PRO A 145 1.08 7.59 16.23
C PRO A 145 0.01 8.68 16.43
#